data_AF-N0ALE8-F1
#
_entry.id   AF-N0ALE8-F1
#
_cell.length_a   1.000
_cell.length_b   1.000
_cell.length_c   1.000
_cell.angle_alpha   90.00
_cell.angle_beta   90.00
_cell.angle_gamma   90.00
#
_symmetry.space_group_name_H-M   'P 1'
#
loop_
_entity.id
_entity.type
_entity.pdbx_description
1 polymer ?
#
loop_
_entity_poly.entity_id
_entity_poly.type
_entity_poly.pdbx_seq_one_letter_code
_entity_poly.pdbx_strand_id
1 'polypeptide(L)'
;MSKTFIKTLGQITEQIDLVIEEKWIYAYYSRSGKEKTAYILKNESKTTEEYLYSFLENNHVSEDLKSDIKKYLNSKSSKKEDNLQKFSIFLIKALSYNVVIGIIMGLSIFGGYKLGAIADTRFDIYPLFTIIGVLLGLVLGGLVSYVMIMKYLHQSEDGEQKVSPGFFSEKKQKSQATEVVTNDPFVQVSLDEVRNAIRNFSEHLPKGTFRTILVNDDFTIDFSQLVPYLPGIPSQKFYMSKETYDVFDESEKEIPEIMDKVQKAVDHYFKDHKQYPTLSYDPLHRVNFFELIQGKYLDFNPELEFYITDYDGIISHIKPNKSNNHID
;
A
#
# COMPACT_ATOMS: atom_id res chain seq x y z
N MET A 1 0.38 -14.72 0.13
CA MET A 1 1.84 -14.42 0.04
C MET A 1 2.58 -15.66 -0.41
N SER A 2 3.31 -15.65 -1.53
CA SER A 2 3.97 -16.85 -2.10
C SER A 2 5.49 -16.88 -1.91
N LYS A 3 6.08 -18.06 -1.71
CA LYS A 3 7.53 -18.28 -1.76
C LYS A 3 7.86 -19.70 -2.21
N THR A 4 8.74 -19.79 -3.19
CA THR A 4 9.31 -21.04 -3.71
C THR A 4 10.66 -21.34 -3.05
N PHE A 5 10.85 -22.60 -2.66
CA PHE A 5 12.10 -23.15 -2.14
C PHE A 5 12.51 -24.32 -3.03
N ILE A 6 13.68 -24.23 -3.65
CA ILE A 6 14.22 -25.29 -4.53
C ILE A 6 15.55 -25.74 -3.97
N LYS A 7 15.74 -27.06 -3.88
CA LYS A 7 17.01 -27.67 -3.48
C LYS A 7 17.34 -28.86 -4.36
N THR A 8 18.58 -28.91 -4.83
CA THR A 8 19.10 -30.05 -5.59
C THR A 8 20.02 -30.87 -4.71
N LEU A 9 19.64 -32.12 -4.45
CA LEU A 9 20.39 -33.12 -3.69
C LEU A 9 20.88 -34.20 -4.66
N GLY A 10 22.04 -33.97 -5.29
CA GLY A 10 22.59 -34.86 -6.31
C GLY A 10 21.76 -34.85 -7.60
N GLN A 11 21.14 -35.98 -7.96
CA GLN A 11 20.25 -36.10 -9.14
C GLN A 11 18.77 -35.80 -8.82
N ILE A 12 18.44 -35.47 -7.57
CA ILE A 12 17.08 -35.24 -7.09
C ILE A 12 16.87 -33.75 -6.86
N THR A 13 15.89 -33.16 -7.53
CA THR A 13 15.41 -31.80 -7.23
C THR A 13 14.16 -31.90 -6.37
N GLU A 14 14.21 -31.24 -5.21
CA GLU A 14 13.06 -30.99 -4.33
C GLU A 14 12.64 -29.53 -4.46
N GLN A 15 11.34 -29.31 -4.64
CA GLN A 15 10.75 -27.97 -4.72
C GLN A 15 9.54 -27.92 -3.79
N ILE A 16 9.43 -26.87 -2.96
CA ILE A 16 8.14 -26.52 -2.35
C ILE A 16 7.75 -25.08 -2.68
N ASP A 17 6.48 -24.90 -3.00
CA ASP A 17 5.86 -23.59 -3.16
C ASP A 17 4.87 -23.38 -2.01
N LEU A 18 5.10 -22.33 -1.24
CA LEU A 18 4.28 -21.99 -0.08
C LEU A 18 3.54 -20.68 -0.34
N VAL A 19 2.21 -20.74 -0.36
CA VAL A 19 1.34 -19.56 -0.37
C VAL A 19 0.65 -19.45 0.98
N ILE A 20 1.07 -18.47 1.78
CA ILE A 20 0.51 -18.21 3.10
C ILE A 20 -0.43 -17.01 3.00
N GLU A 21 -1.70 -17.22 3.34
CA GLU A 21 -2.75 -16.21 3.41
C GLU A 21 -3.27 -16.04 4.85
N GLU A 22 -4.26 -15.17 5.05
CA GLU A 22 -4.81 -14.92 6.39
C GLU A 22 -5.54 -16.14 6.96
N LYS A 23 -6.34 -16.81 6.13
CA LYS A 23 -7.21 -17.92 6.56
C LYS A 23 -6.72 -19.31 6.12
N TRP A 24 -5.78 -19.40 5.19
CA TRP A 24 -5.29 -20.68 4.67
C TRP A 24 -3.80 -20.63 4.29
N ILE A 25 -3.23 -21.81 4.13
CA ILE A 25 -1.88 -22.04 3.64
C ILE A 25 -2.00 -23.04 2.50
N TYR A 26 -1.52 -22.67 1.33
CA TYR A 26 -1.29 -23.62 0.25
C TYR A 26 0.17 -24.03 0.23
N ALA A 27 0.39 -25.33 0.12
CA ALA A 27 1.70 -25.93 0.01
C ALA A 27 1.70 -26.91 -1.17
N TYR A 28 2.51 -26.62 -2.17
CA TYR A 28 2.83 -27.53 -3.26
C TYR A 28 4.24 -28.10 -3.01
N TYR A 29 4.41 -29.41 -3.19
CA TYR A 29 5.69 -30.10 -3.08
C TYR A 29 5.89 -31.00 -4.29
N SER A 30 7.07 -30.90 -4.91
CA SER A 30 7.50 -31.77 -5.99
C SER A 30 8.87 -32.37 -5.68
N ARG A 31 8.99 -33.69 -5.88
CA ARG A 31 10.26 -34.42 -5.77
C ARG A 31 10.31 -35.55 -6.79
N SER A 32 11.27 -35.49 -7.71
CA SER A 32 11.55 -36.56 -8.69
C SER A 32 10.29 -37.11 -9.40
N GLY A 33 9.38 -36.21 -9.82
CA GLY A 33 8.14 -36.56 -10.53
C GLY A 33 6.97 -36.98 -9.64
N LYS A 34 7.11 -36.92 -8.30
CA LYS A 34 5.98 -37.05 -7.37
C LYS A 34 5.56 -35.66 -6.89
N GLU A 35 4.30 -35.35 -7.10
CA GLU A 35 3.72 -34.05 -6.74
C GLU A 35 2.65 -34.22 -5.67
N LYS A 36 2.61 -33.27 -4.74
CA LYS A 36 1.70 -33.25 -3.59
C LYS A 36 1.27 -31.82 -3.29
N THR A 37 -0.03 -31.62 -3.13
CA THR A 37 -0.63 -30.34 -2.78
C THR A 37 -1.42 -30.44 -1.49
N ALA A 38 -1.44 -29.37 -0.72
CA ALA A 38 -2.31 -29.24 0.45
C ALA A 38 -2.82 -27.81 0.59
N TYR A 39 -4.12 -27.71 0.90
CA TYR A 39 -4.76 -26.51 1.39
C TYR A 39 -5.06 -26.69 2.87
N ILE A 40 -4.35 -25.94 3.71
CA ILE A 40 -4.43 -26.04 5.17
C ILE A 40 -5.18 -24.83 5.70
N LEU A 41 -6.36 -25.04 6.26
CA LEU A 41 -7.13 -23.97 6.90
C LEU A 41 -6.50 -23.59 8.23
N LYS A 42 -6.26 -22.29 8.43
CA LYS A 42 -5.75 -21.74 9.69
C LYS A 42 -6.90 -21.58 10.66
N ASN A 43 -6.79 -22.22 11.81
CA ASN A 43 -7.54 -21.88 13.02
C ASN A 43 -6.66 -21.06 13.99
N GLU A 44 -7.28 -20.34 14.92
CA GLU A 44 -6.58 -19.41 15.82
C GLU A 44 -5.65 -20.07 16.84
N SER A 45 -5.64 -21.39 16.97
CA SER A 45 -4.95 -22.09 18.06
C SER A 45 -3.50 -22.51 17.76
N LYS A 46 -3.04 -22.40 16.51
CA LYS A 46 -1.71 -22.89 16.09
C LYS A 46 -0.93 -21.88 15.26
N THR A 47 0.39 -21.96 15.35
CA THR A 47 1.30 -21.15 14.53
C THR A 47 1.37 -21.66 13.09
N THR A 48 1.78 -20.80 12.16
CA THR A 48 1.94 -21.19 10.74
C THR A 48 2.98 -22.30 10.56
N GLU A 49 4.01 -22.37 11.43
CA GLU A 49 5.00 -23.46 11.44
C GLU A 49 4.36 -24.79 11.81
N GLU A 50 3.50 -24.83 12.83
CA GLU A 50 2.83 -26.06 13.28
C GLU A 50 1.88 -26.64 12.23
N TYR A 51 1.18 -25.79 11.46
CA TYR A 51 0.35 -26.25 10.34
C TYR A 51 1.18 -26.89 9.23
N LEU A 52 2.32 -26.27 8.91
CA LEU A 52 3.22 -26.76 7.87
C LEU A 52 3.97 -28.02 8.30
N TYR A 53 4.27 -28.17 9.59
CA TYR A 53 5.06 -29.28 10.12
C TYR A 53 4.47 -30.65 9.73
N SER A 54 3.16 -30.85 9.93
CA SER A 54 2.49 -32.10 9.54
C SER A 54 2.56 -32.38 8.03
N PHE A 55 2.52 -31.34 7.19
CA PHE A 55 2.64 -31.50 5.75
C PHE A 55 4.08 -31.85 5.34
N LEU A 56 5.07 -31.18 5.91
CA LEU A 56 6.48 -31.41 5.61
C LEU A 56 6.95 -32.80 6.07
N GLU A 57 6.43 -33.28 7.21
CA GLU A 57 6.74 -34.59 7.76
C GLU A 57 6.11 -35.72 6.94
N ASN A 58 4.82 -35.61 6.61
CA ASN A 58 4.10 -36.60 5.80
C ASN A 58 4.67 -36.77 4.38
N ASN A 59 5.33 -35.74 3.85
CA ASN A 59 5.94 -35.77 2.52
C ASN A 59 7.46 -36.06 2.54
N HIS A 60 8.03 -36.39 3.70
CA HIS A 60 9.45 -36.71 3.87
C HIS A 60 10.39 -35.65 3.25
N VAL A 61 10.04 -34.38 3.45
CA VAL A 61 10.83 -33.24 2.99
C VAL A 61 12.21 -33.25 3.66
N SER A 62 13.27 -32.90 2.92
CA SER A 62 14.63 -32.85 3.46
C SER A 62 14.78 -31.87 4.64
N GLU A 63 15.62 -32.22 5.61
CA GLU A 63 15.87 -31.40 6.81
C GLU A 63 16.46 -30.02 6.47
N ASP A 64 17.25 -29.93 5.40
CA ASP A 64 17.77 -28.66 4.88
C ASP A 64 16.64 -27.73 4.44
N LEU A 65 15.67 -28.26 3.68
CA LEU A 65 14.53 -27.48 3.19
C LEU A 65 13.59 -27.08 4.33
N LYS A 66 13.37 -27.97 5.31
CA LYS A 66 12.64 -27.65 6.55
C LYS A 66 13.30 -26.50 7.32
N SER A 67 14.62 -26.50 7.43
CA SER A 67 15.39 -25.44 8.09
C SER A 67 15.24 -24.09 7.38
N ASP A 68 15.29 -24.08 6.05
CA ASP A 68 15.12 -22.87 5.24
C ASP A 68 13.69 -22.29 5.35
N ILE A 69 12.67 -23.15 5.35
CA ILE A 69 11.28 -22.76 5.58
C ILE A 69 11.12 -22.18 6.99
N LYS A 70 11.69 -22.81 8.01
CA LYS A 70 11.64 -22.32 9.40
C LYS A 70 12.29 -20.95 9.57
N LYS A 71 13.46 -20.72 8.95
CA LYS A 71 14.12 -19.41 8.93
C LYS A 71 13.25 -18.35 8.26
N TYR A 72 12.63 -18.69 7.13
CA TYR A 72 11.71 -17.79 6.43
C TYR A 72 10.52 -17.39 7.31
N LEU A 73 9.88 -18.35 7.97
CA LEU A 73 8.74 -18.08 8.87
C LEU A 73 9.15 -17.21 10.08
N ASN A 74 10.30 -17.50 10.70
CA ASN A 74 10.78 -16.76 11.88
C ASN A 74 11.24 -15.33 11.57
N SER A 75 11.93 -15.13 10.45
CA SER A 75 12.36 -13.78 10.00
C SER A 75 11.20 -12.81 9.77
N LYS A 76 10.00 -13.35 9.53
CA LYS A 76 8.80 -12.58 9.23
C LYS A 76 8.01 -12.20 10.48
N SER A 77 8.03 -13.06 11.50
CA SER A 77 7.45 -12.74 12.81
C SER A 77 8.16 -11.53 13.43
N SER A 78 9.50 -11.48 13.36
CA SER A 78 10.26 -10.35 13.90
C SER A 78 10.05 -9.05 13.12
N LYS A 79 9.88 -9.10 11.79
CA LYS A 79 9.55 -7.91 10.97
C LYS A 79 8.19 -7.30 11.31
N LYS A 80 7.18 -8.11 11.68
CA LYS A 80 5.86 -7.59 12.06
C LYS A 80 5.93 -6.83 13.39
N GLU A 81 6.74 -7.32 14.33
CA GLU A 81 6.94 -6.70 15.65
C GLU A 81 7.76 -5.40 15.55
N ASP A 82 8.81 -5.39 14.72
CA ASP A 82 9.61 -4.18 14.44
C ASP A 82 8.75 -3.05 13.82
N ASN A 83 7.83 -3.38 12.91
CA ASN A 83 6.92 -2.40 12.31
C ASN A 83 5.90 -1.83 13.31
N LEU A 84 5.40 -2.64 14.25
CA LEU A 84 4.49 -2.17 15.30
C LEU A 84 5.21 -1.31 16.34
N GLN A 85 6.46 -1.65 16.67
CA GLN A 85 7.30 -0.82 17.52
C GLN A 85 7.62 0.52 16.85
N LYS A 86 7.97 0.53 15.56
CA LYS A 86 8.18 1.76 14.78
C LYS A 86 6.92 2.62 14.70
N PHE A 87 5.76 2.01 14.50
CA PHE A 87 4.47 2.71 14.51
C PHE A 87 4.14 3.30 15.89
N SER A 88 4.41 2.56 16.97
CA SER A 88 4.21 3.03 18.34
C SER A 88 5.14 4.19 18.66
N ILE A 89 6.42 4.11 18.26
CA ILE A 89 7.39 5.20 18.40
C ILE A 89 6.96 6.42 17.58
N PHE A 90 6.41 6.22 16.38
CA PHE A 90 5.86 7.29 15.55
C PHE A 90 4.66 7.97 16.23
N LEU A 91 3.69 7.20 16.74
CA LEU A 91 2.54 7.70 17.48
C LEU A 91 2.95 8.49 18.72
N ILE A 92 3.91 7.96 19.50
CA ILE A 92 4.42 8.63 20.70
C ILE A 92 5.09 9.95 20.32
N LYS A 93 5.91 9.97 19.26
CA LYS A 93 6.49 11.20 18.73
C LYS A 93 5.41 12.20 18.30
N ALA A 94 4.47 11.81 17.43
CA ALA A 94 3.39 12.67 16.95
C ALA A 94 2.53 13.23 18.10
N LEU A 95 2.19 12.39 19.08
CA LEU A 95 1.35 12.79 20.22
C LEU A 95 2.11 13.72 21.17
N SER A 96 3.40 13.48 21.41
CA SER A 96 4.25 14.38 22.19
C SER A 96 4.37 15.78 21.56
N TYR A 97 4.38 15.90 20.22
CA TYR A 97 4.47 17.20 19.56
C TYR A 97 3.21 18.05 19.75
N ASN A 98 2.02 17.46 19.65
CA ASN A 98 0.77 18.19 19.92
C ASN A 98 0.74 18.73 21.36
N VAL A 99 1.25 17.95 22.32
CA VAL A 99 1.38 18.36 23.73
C VAL A 99 2.41 19.50 23.87
N VAL A 100 3.57 19.41 23.23
CA VAL A 100 4.61 20.44 23.27
C VAL A 100 4.12 21.76 22.66
N ILE A 101 3.42 21.70 21.52
CA ILE A 101 2.79 22.87 20.88
C ILE A 101 1.79 23.53 21.83
N GLY A 102 0.92 22.73 22.48
CA GLY A 102 -0.03 23.24 23.47
C GLY A 102 0.64 23.92 24.66
N ILE A 103 1.73 23.35 25.18
CA ILE A 103 2.50 23.94 26.29
C ILE A 103 3.15 25.25 25.88
N ILE A 104 3.78 25.32 24.70
CA ILE A 104 4.42 26.54 24.19
C ILE A 104 3.38 27.64 24.01
N MET A 105 2.24 27.32 23.39
CA MET A 105 1.15 28.28 23.18
C MET A 105 0.59 28.78 24.53
N GLY A 106 0.38 27.89 25.50
CA GLY A 106 -0.08 28.25 26.84
C GLY A 106 0.92 29.15 27.58
N LEU A 107 2.21 28.84 27.53
CA LEU A 107 3.26 29.64 28.17
C LEU A 107 3.42 31.01 27.53
N SER A 108 3.32 31.12 26.20
CA SER A 108 3.37 32.40 25.49
C SER A 108 2.20 33.30 25.86
N ILE A 109 0.98 32.76 25.92
CA ILE A 109 -0.23 33.51 26.31
C ILE A 109 -0.12 33.96 27.77
N PHE A 110 0.29 33.05 28.67
CA PHE A 110 0.43 33.36 30.09
C PHE A 110 1.52 34.41 30.36
N GLY A 111 2.66 34.31 29.66
CA GLY A 111 3.74 35.30 29.71
C GLY A 111 3.26 36.68 29.24
N GLY A 112 2.55 36.73 28.11
CA GLY A 112 1.94 37.94 27.57
C GLY A 112 0.96 38.60 28.55
N TYR A 113 0.06 37.79 29.13
CA TYR A 113 -0.87 38.24 30.18
C TYR A 113 -0.15 38.84 31.38
N LYS A 114 0.85 38.13 31.94
CA LYS A 114 1.55 38.57 33.15
C LYS A 114 2.36 39.84 32.92
N LEU A 115 3.03 39.96 31.77
CA LEU A 115 3.77 41.17 31.41
C LEU A 115 2.83 42.35 31.15
N GLY A 116 1.71 42.11 30.48
CA GLY A 116 0.68 43.12 30.25
C GLY A 116 0.07 43.65 31.55
N ALA A 117 -0.23 42.76 32.50
CA ALA A 117 -0.75 43.14 33.82
C ALA A 117 0.27 43.94 34.66
N ILE A 118 1.56 43.61 34.57
CA ILE A 118 2.63 44.39 35.23
C ILE A 118 2.76 45.78 34.59
N ALA A 119 2.59 45.88 33.27
CA ALA A 119 2.62 47.17 32.58
C ALA A 119 1.38 48.02 32.94
N ASP A 120 0.19 47.42 32.95
CA ASP A 120 -1.05 48.11 33.32
C ASP A 120 -0.98 48.69 34.73
N THR A 121 -0.45 47.93 35.70
CA THR A 121 -0.28 48.41 37.09
C THR A 121 0.77 49.51 37.24
N ARG A 122 1.76 49.59 36.33
CA ARG A 122 2.80 50.62 36.35
C ARG A 122 2.36 51.93 35.69
N PHE A 123 1.51 51.85 34.66
CA PHE A 123 1.07 53.02 33.89
C PHE A 123 -0.36 53.48 34.21
N ASP A 124 -1.11 52.72 35.02
CA ASP A 124 -2.50 52.98 35.44
C ASP A 124 -3.50 53.01 34.26
N ILE A 125 -3.24 52.22 33.22
CA ILE A 125 -4.05 52.13 31.99
C ILE A 125 -4.68 50.73 31.85
N TYR A 126 -5.32 50.25 32.93
CA TYR A 126 -5.96 48.93 32.93
C TYR A 126 -7.23 48.92 32.06
N PRO A 127 -7.48 47.90 31.20
CA PRO A 127 -6.70 46.69 30.93
C PRO A 127 -5.98 46.68 29.56
N LEU A 128 -5.48 47.83 29.09
CA LEU A 128 -5.02 47.99 27.71
C LEU A 128 -3.78 47.14 27.41
N PHE A 129 -2.75 47.19 28.26
CA PHE A 129 -1.51 46.45 28.05
C PHE A 129 -1.69 44.95 28.29
N THR A 130 -2.63 44.53 29.14
CA THR A 130 -3.00 43.11 29.29
C THR A 130 -3.58 42.54 28.01
N ILE A 131 -4.50 43.26 27.35
CA ILE A 131 -5.09 42.82 26.08
C ILE A 131 -4.01 42.73 24.98
N ILE A 132 -3.16 43.75 24.88
CA ILE A 132 -2.05 43.77 23.91
C ILE A 132 -1.07 42.62 24.18
N GLY A 133 -0.74 42.38 25.45
CA GLY A 133 0.15 41.30 25.87
C GLY A 133 -0.37 39.90 25.50
N VAL A 134 -1.67 39.64 25.70
CA VAL A 134 -2.30 38.37 25.31
C VAL A 134 -2.32 38.19 23.79
N LEU A 135 -2.65 39.23 23.03
CA LEU A 135 -2.63 39.18 21.57
C LEU A 135 -1.23 38.92 21.02
N LEU A 136 -0.20 39.58 21.58
CA LEU A 136 1.20 39.32 21.24
C LEU A 136 1.60 37.88 21.60
N GLY A 137 1.16 37.37 22.75
CA GLY A 137 1.39 35.99 23.17
C GLY A 137 0.80 34.96 22.20
N LEU A 138 -0.41 35.21 21.69
CA LEU A 138 -1.05 34.37 20.68
C LEU A 138 -0.29 34.38 19.35
N VAL A 139 0.10 35.56 18.86
CA VAL A 139 0.83 35.69 17.58
C VAL A 139 2.21 35.03 17.67
N LEU A 140 2.96 35.27 18.76
CA LEU A 140 4.27 34.67 18.96
C LEU A 140 4.18 33.16 19.16
N GLY A 141 3.25 32.70 20.00
CA GLY A 141 3.03 31.26 20.24
C GLY A 141 2.60 30.53 18.97
N GLY A 142 1.74 31.14 18.15
CA GLY A 142 1.34 30.62 16.85
C GLY A 142 2.50 30.55 15.86
N LEU A 143 3.33 31.59 15.78
CA LEU A 143 4.48 31.63 14.88
C LEU A 143 5.53 30.56 15.23
N VAL A 144 5.85 30.39 16.51
CA VAL A 144 6.79 29.35 16.97
C VAL A 144 6.24 27.95 16.67
N SER A 145 4.94 27.74 16.92
CA SER A 145 4.28 26.47 16.63
C SER A 145 4.28 26.17 15.13
N TYR A 146 4.01 27.17 14.30
CA TYR A 146 4.04 27.06 12.83
C TYR A 146 5.43 26.68 12.32
N VAL A 147 6.50 27.31 12.81
CA VAL A 147 7.88 26.97 12.43
C VAL A 147 8.25 25.54 12.84
N MET A 148 7.82 25.09 14.02
CA MET A 148 8.02 23.70 14.44
C MET A 148 7.30 22.69 13.52
N ILE A 149 6.05 22.97 13.15
CA ILE A 149 5.28 22.14 12.23
C ILE A 149 5.93 22.12 10.83
N MET A 150 6.32 23.27 10.30
CA MET A 150 6.99 23.36 8.99
C MET A 150 8.30 22.60 8.95
N LYS A 151 9.11 22.68 10.01
CA LYS A 151 10.35 21.92 10.13
C LYS A 151 10.09 20.41 10.22
N TYR A 152 9.01 20.01 10.89
CA TYR A 152 8.62 18.60 10.98
C TYR A 152 8.13 18.02 9.64
N LEU A 153 7.32 18.78 8.91
CA LEU A 153 6.83 18.38 7.59
C LEU A 153 8.00 18.27 6.59
N HIS A 154 8.94 19.22 6.60
CA HIS A 154 10.14 19.13 5.76
C HIS A 154 11.09 17.98 6.17
N GLN A 155 11.17 17.67 7.46
CA GLN A 155 12.00 16.55 7.94
C GLN A 155 11.39 15.16 7.63
N SER A 156 10.17 15.11 7.08
CA SER A 156 9.53 13.86 6.65
C SER A 156 9.83 13.51 5.18
N GLU A 157 10.39 14.44 4.38
CA GLU A 157 10.83 14.19 2.99
C GLU A 157 12.28 13.70 2.89
N ASP A 158 13.14 14.10 3.84
CA ASP A 158 14.52 13.60 3.91
C ASP A 158 14.59 12.36 4.81
N GLY A 159 14.65 11.19 4.17
CA GLY A 159 14.94 9.92 4.83
C GLY A 159 16.18 10.00 5.73
N GLU A 160 15.99 9.69 7.01
CA GLU A 160 16.99 9.38 8.03
C GLU A 160 18.33 10.15 7.96
N GLN A 161 18.37 11.38 8.46
CA GLN A 161 19.60 11.91 9.04
C GLN A 161 19.70 11.55 10.52
N LYS A 162 20.61 10.62 10.81
CA LYS A 162 21.12 10.35 12.16
C LYS A 162 21.72 11.63 12.74
N VAL A 163 21.10 12.17 13.78
CA VAL A 163 21.72 13.21 14.59
C VAL A 163 22.69 12.54 15.57
N SER A 164 23.99 12.73 15.35
CA SER A 164 24.99 12.72 16.42
C SER A 164 25.77 14.04 16.36
N PRO A 165 26.10 14.65 17.50
CA PRO A 165 26.77 15.94 17.53
C PRO A 165 28.29 15.76 17.41
N GLY A 166 28.94 16.67 16.68
CA GLY A 166 30.36 16.99 16.91
C GLY A 166 31.29 16.91 15.70
N PHE A 167 31.75 18.10 15.30
CA PHE A 167 33.09 18.46 14.81
C PHE A 167 33.70 17.74 13.59
N PHE A 168 34.00 18.57 12.58
CA PHE A 168 35.11 18.52 11.61
C PHE A 168 35.70 17.15 11.24
N SER A 169 35.61 16.77 9.97
CA SER A 169 36.77 16.78 9.06
C SER A 169 36.41 16.23 7.67
N GLU A 170 37.06 16.79 6.66
CA GLU A 170 37.00 16.43 5.25
C GLU A 170 37.35 14.96 4.96
N LYS A 171 36.65 14.33 4.02
CA LYS A 171 37.31 13.84 2.79
C LYS A 171 36.35 13.43 1.68
N LYS A 172 36.62 14.06 0.54
CA LYS A 172 36.27 13.74 -0.84
C LYS A 172 36.39 12.23 -1.15
N GLN A 173 35.34 11.62 -1.71
CA GLN A 173 35.52 10.59 -2.71
C GLN A 173 34.34 10.54 -3.70
N LYS A 174 34.75 10.57 -4.96
CA LYS A 174 34.00 10.75 -6.19
C LYS A 174 33.74 9.35 -6.74
N SER A 175 32.49 8.97 -6.95
CA SER A 175 32.12 7.84 -7.81
C SER A 175 31.02 8.28 -8.75
N GLN A 176 31.36 8.18 -10.03
CA GLN A 176 30.54 8.55 -11.18
C GLN A 176 29.35 7.59 -11.32
N ALA A 177 28.15 8.14 -11.45
CA ALA A 177 27.03 7.49 -12.10
C ALA A 177 26.43 8.50 -13.09
N THR A 178 26.49 8.08 -14.34
CA THR A 178 25.94 8.63 -15.59
C THR A 178 24.85 9.70 -15.44
N GLU A 179 25.19 10.90 -15.87
CA GLU A 179 24.24 11.95 -16.24
C GLU A 179 23.46 11.52 -17.49
N VAL A 180 22.16 11.28 -17.33
CA VAL A 180 21.19 11.63 -18.37
C VAL A 180 20.42 12.82 -17.81
N VAL A 181 20.93 14.01 -18.10
CA VAL A 181 20.21 15.26 -17.92
C VAL A 181 19.22 15.38 -19.07
N THR A 182 17.95 15.13 -18.78
CA THR A 182 16.84 15.77 -19.49
C THR A 182 16.02 16.52 -18.47
N ASN A 183 16.17 17.85 -18.50
CA ASN A 183 15.36 18.80 -17.76
C ASN A 183 13.94 18.90 -18.38
N ASP A 184 13.26 17.76 -18.44
CA ASP A 184 11.84 17.69 -18.77
C ASP A 184 11.19 16.85 -17.65
N PRO A 185 10.27 17.40 -16.85
CA PRO A 185 9.58 16.60 -15.83
C PRO A 185 8.71 15.50 -16.45
N PHE A 186 8.48 15.58 -17.77
CA PHE A 186 7.64 14.67 -18.53
C PHE A 186 8.47 13.66 -19.31
N VAL A 187 8.24 12.37 -19.02
CA VAL A 187 8.91 11.24 -19.67
C VAL A 187 7.87 10.40 -20.41
N GLN A 188 8.25 9.81 -21.55
CA GLN A 188 7.41 8.79 -22.18
C GLN A 188 7.55 7.49 -21.39
N VAL A 189 6.43 7.01 -20.87
CA VAL A 189 6.34 5.79 -20.06
C VAL A 189 5.29 4.88 -20.70
N SER A 190 5.60 3.59 -20.80
CA SER A 190 4.70 2.56 -21.32
C SER A 190 3.68 2.10 -20.27
N LEU A 191 2.58 1.50 -20.72
CA LEU A 191 1.52 0.97 -19.85
C LEU A 191 2.07 -0.08 -18.86
N ASP A 192 3.01 -0.92 -19.30
CA ASP A 192 3.62 -1.95 -18.45
C ASP A 192 4.56 -1.37 -17.40
N GLU A 193 5.28 -0.28 -17.71
CA GLU A 193 6.08 0.45 -16.73
C GLU A 193 5.19 1.09 -15.66
N VAL A 194 4.05 1.67 -16.05
CA VAL A 194 3.07 2.21 -15.10
C VAL A 194 2.51 1.10 -14.21
N ARG A 195 2.12 -0.05 -14.77
CA ARG A 195 1.66 -1.22 -14.00
C ARG A 195 2.72 -1.69 -13.00
N ASN A 196 3.98 -1.76 -13.42
CA ASN A 196 5.09 -2.14 -12.56
C ASN A 196 5.32 -1.12 -11.45
N ALA A 197 5.25 0.18 -11.75
CA ALA A 197 5.39 1.24 -10.75
C ALA A 197 4.27 1.18 -9.70
N ILE A 198 3.02 0.98 -10.12
CA ILE A 198 1.86 0.82 -9.22
C ILE A 198 2.04 -0.42 -8.35
N ARG A 199 2.48 -1.55 -8.94
CA ARG A 199 2.77 -2.77 -8.19
C ARG A 199 3.83 -2.53 -7.13
N ASN A 200 4.95 -1.90 -7.50
CA ASN A 200 6.05 -1.59 -6.59
C ASN A 200 5.60 -0.64 -5.48
N PHE A 201 4.85 0.42 -5.81
CA PHE A 201 4.25 1.32 -4.83
C PHE A 201 3.39 0.55 -3.83
N SER A 202 2.55 -0.34 -4.33
CA SER A 202 1.62 -1.11 -3.51
C SER A 202 2.31 -2.11 -2.57
N GLU A 203 3.49 -2.62 -2.94
CA GLU A 203 4.29 -3.48 -2.05
C GLU A 203 4.88 -2.71 -0.86
N HIS A 204 5.03 -1.39 -0.99
CA HIS A 204 5.53 -0.50 0.04
C HIS A 204 4.42 0.21 0.83
N LEU A 205 3.15 0.00 0.47
CA LEU A 205 2.03 0.60 1.18
C LEU A 205 1.93 0.08 2.63
N PRO A 206 1.63 0.95 3.61
CA PRO A 206 1.28 0.53 4.95
C PRO A 206 0.11 -0.46 4.94
N LYS A 207 0.13 -1.43 5.85
CA LYS A 207 -0.96 -2.40 5.97
C LYS A 207 -2.28 -1.68 6.28
N GLY A 208 -3.31 -1.96 5.49
CA GLY A 208 -4.63 -1.34 5.60
C GLY A 208 -4.83 -0.14 4.66
N THR A 209 -3.81 0.28 3.91
CA THR A 209 -3.95 1.29 2.87
C THR A 209 -4.25 0.64 1.52
N PHE A 210 -5.32 1.08 0.87
CA PHE A 210 -5.72 0.57 -0.45
C PHE A 210 -4.99 1.31 -1.57
N ARG A 211 -4.77 0.61 -2.69
CA ARG A 211 -4.10 1.16 -3.89
C ARG A 211 -4.92 2.26 -4.56
N THR A 212 -6.20 2.37 -4.21
CA THR A 212 -7.13 3.40 -4.66
C THR A 212 -6.69 4.83 -4.30
N ILE A 213 -5.76 5.01 -3.37
CA ILE A 213 -5.17 6.33 -3.08
C ILE A 213 -4.40 6.94 -4.26
N LEU A 214 -4.04 6.12 -5.25
CA LEU A 214 -3.41 6.56 -6.49
C LEU A 214 -4.43 7.05 -7.52
N VAL A 215 -5.73 6.90 -7.28
CA VAL A 215 -6.77 7.10 -8.29
C VAL A 215 -7.66 8.27 -7.89
N ASN A 216 -7.66 9.31 -8.72
CA ASN A 216 -8.53 10.47 -8.57
C ASN A 216 -10.00 10.12 -8.83
N ASP A 217 -10.91 11.06 -8.59
CA ASP A 217 -12.35 10.86 -8.81
C ASP A 217 -12.73 10.62 -10.27
N ASP A 218 -11.95 11.15 -11.21
CA ASP A 218 -12.09 10.97 -12.66
C ASP A 218 -11.32 9.75 -13.20
N PHE A 219 -10.94 8.81 -12.33
CA PHE A 219 -10.15 7.62 -12.64
C PHE A 219 -8.71 7.88 -13.10
N THR A 220 -8.26 9.14 -13.14
CA THR A 220 -6.87 9.44 -13.49
C THR A 220 -5.91 9.02 -12.39
N ILE A 221 -4.72 8.58 -12.78
CA ILE A 221 -3.67 8.17 -11.84
C ILE A 221 -2.89 9.39 -11.35
N ASP A 222 -2.78 9.54 -10.03
CA ASP A 222 -1.92 10.52 -9.38
C ASP A 222 -0.46 10.06 -9.40
N PHE A 223 0.27 10.51 -10.42
CA PHE A 223 1.69 10.20 -10.59
C PHE A 223 2.60 10.88 -9.57
N SER A 224 2.13 11.85 -8.78
CA SER A 224 2.96 12.51 -7.77
C SER A 224 3.50 11.52 -6.73
N GLN A 225 2.70 10.49 -6.41
CA GLN A 225 3.05 9.41 -5.49
C GLN A 225 3.89 8.30 -6.15
N LEU A 226 3.92 8.24 -7.48
CA LEU A 226 4.63 7.22 -8.25
C LEU A 226 6.01 7.68 -8.75
N VAL A 227 6.37 8.96 -8.55
CA VAL A 227 7.69 9.51 -8.93
C VAL A 227 8.87 8.67 -8.43
N PRO A 228 8.88 8.12 -7.19
CA PRO A 228 10.00 7.29 -6.73
C PRO A 228 10.17 5.96 -7.50
N TYR A 229 9.15 5.54 -8.23
CA TYR A 229 9.08 4.25 -8.93
C TYR A 229 9.10 4.38 -10.46
N LEU A 230 9.14 5.62 -10.97
CA LEU A 230 9.16 5.93 -12.40
C LEU A 230 10.35 6.83 -12.74
N PRO A 231 10.84 6.81 -14.00
CA PRO A 231 11.93 7.69 -14.43
C PRO A 231 11.54 9.18 -14.46
N GLY A 232 10.24 9.49 -14.39
CA GLY A 232 9.68 10.83 -14.37
C GLY A 232 8.14 10.78 -14.41
N ILE A 233 7.50 11.95 -14.46
CA ILE A 233 6.03 12.02 -14.58
C ILE A 233 5.67 11.68 -16.04
N PRO A 234 4.72 10.79 -16.32
CA PRO A 234 4.35 10.49 -17.69
C PRO A 234 3.80 11.70 -18.44
N SER A 235 4.19 11.86 -19.71
CA SER A 235 3.62 12.91 -20.58
C SER A 235 2.18 12.60 -21.01
N GLN A 236 1.78 11.33 -20.99
CA GLN A 236 0.43 10.87 -21.29
C GLN A 236 -0.34 10.55 -20.01
N LYS A 237 -1.67 10.70 -20.06
CA LYS A 237 -2.53 10.31 -18.96
C LYS A 237 -2.78 8.81 -18.99
N PHE A 238 -2.95 8.27 -17.79
CA PHE A 238 -3.35 6.89 -17.56
C PHE A 238 -4.50 6.88 -16.58
N TYR A 239 -5.34 5.85 -16.72
CA TYR A 239 -6.54 5.67 -15.92
C TYR A 239 -6.48 4.32 -15.21
N MET A 240 -7.10 4.22 -14.05
CA MET A 240 -7.10 2.99 -13.27
C MET A 240 -8.46 2.77 -12.62
N SER A 241 -8.95 1.53 -12.71
CA SER A 241 -10.17 1.11 -12.02
C SER A 241 -9.95 1.05 -10.50
N LYS A 242 -10.92 1.52 -9.71
CA LYS A 242 -10.83 1.48 -8.24
C LYS A 242 -11.23 0.11 -7.69
N GLU A 243 -12.02 -0.65 -8.45
CA GLU A 243 -12.49 -1.97 -8.04
C GLU A 243 -11.57 -3.11 -8.53
N THR A 244 -11.11 -3.08 -9.79
CA THR A 244 -10.29 -4.16 -10.38
C THR A 244 -8.79 -3.87 -10.40
N TYR A 245 -8.40 -2.60 -10.20
CA TYR A 245 -7.01 -2.13 -10.29
C TYR A 245 -6.34 -2.27 -11.66
N ASP A 246 -7.11 -2.57 -12.71
CA ASP A 246 -6.61 -2.56 -14.08
C ASP A 246 -6.26 -1.13 -14.52
N VAL A 247 -5.21 -1.03 -15.34
CA VAL A 247 -4.61 0.22 -15.80
C VAL A 247 -4.78 0.34 -17.31
N PHE A 248 -5.18 1.54 -17.74
CA PHE A 248 -5.61 1.89 -19.08
C PHE A 248 -4.89 3.14 -19.59
N ASP A 249 -4.73 3.24 -20.90
CA ASP A 249 -4.23 4.44 -21.56
C ASP A 249 -5.36 5.44 -21.90
N GLU A 250 -5.01 6.56 -22.53
CA GLU A 250 -5.96 7.59 -22.94
C GLU A 250 -6.99 7.10 -23.97
N SER A 251 -6.67 6.08 -24.78
CA SER A 251 -7.60 5.55 -25.77
C SER A 251 -8.73 4.74 -25.13
N GLU A 252 -8.50 4.22 -23.93
CA GLU A 252 -9.41 3.36 -23.16
C GLU A 252 -9.98 4.05 -21.90
N LYS A 253 -9.94 5.38 -21.84
CA LYS A 253 -10.33 6.17 -20.65
C LYS A 253 -11.75 5.92 -20.12
N GLU A 254 -12.66 5.44 -20.96
CA GLU A 254 -14.06 5.20 -20.60
C GLU A 254 -14.27 3.82 -19.95
N ILE A 255 -13.32 2.89 -20.14
CA ILE A 255 -13.41 1.53 -19.62
C ILE A 255 -13.43 1.48 -18.08
N PRO A 256 -12.54 2.20 -17.34
CA PRO A 256 -12.51 2.16 -15.87
C PRO A 256 -13.85 2.47 -15.22
N GLU A 257 -14.54 3.52 -15.67
CA GLU A 257 -15.81 3.94 -15.10
C GLU A 257 -16.89 2.87 -15.29
N ILE A 258 -17.00 2.35 -16.51
CA ILE A 258 -17.98 1.31 -16.85
C ILE A 258 -17.65 0.03 -16.06
N MET A 259 -16.38 -0.35 -16.02
CA MET A 259 -15.91 -1.56 -15.36
C MET A 259 -16.15 -1.50 -13.85
N ASP A 260 -15.92 -0.38 -13.18
CA ASP A 260 -16.24 -0.20 -11.75
C ASP A 260 -17.75 -0.35 -11.47
N LYS A 261 -18.61 0.18 -12.36
CA LYS A 261 -20.07 0.03 -12.22
C LYS A 261 -20.48 -1.43 -12.40
N VAL A 262 -19.92 -2.12 -13.38
CA VAL A 262 -20.20 -3.54 -13.63
C VAL A 262 -19.66 -4.41 -12.48
N GLN A 263 -18.45 -4.17 -11.98
CA GLN A 263 -17.88 -4.92 -10.85
C GLN A 263 -18.77 -4.80 -9.62
N LYS A 264 -19.20 -3.57 -9.27
CA LYS A 264 -20.14 -3.34 -8.16
C LYS A 264 -21.45 -4.12 -8.35
N ALA A 265 -21.98 -4.13 -9.57
CA ALA A 265 -23.20 -4.87 -9.88
C ALA A 265 -23.00 -6.39 -9.71
N VAL A 266 -21.86 -6.92 -10.17
CA VAL A 266 -21.47 -8.33 -10.02
C VAL A 266 -21.33 -8.72 -8.55
N ASP A 267 -20.63 -7.90 -7.75
CA ASP A 267 -20.43 -8.13 -6.32
C ASP A 267 -21.76 -8.15 -5.57
N HIS A 268 -22.66 -7.23 -5.94
CA HIS A 268 -23.97 -7.12 -5.32
C HIS A 268 -24.87 -8.31 -5.68
N TYR A 269 -24.85 -8.73 -6.95
CA TYR A 269 -25.53 -9.94 -7.41
C TYR A 269 -25.01 -11.19 -6.68
N PHE A 270 -23.68 -11.33 -6.57
CA PHE A 270 -23.05 -12.46 -5.87
C PHE A 270 -23.41 -12.47 -4.38
N LYS A 271 -23.48 -11.31 -3.74
CA LYS A 271 -23.89 -11.20 -2.33
C LYS A 271 -25.27 -11.80 -2.10
N ASP A 272 -26.21 -11.57 -3.02
CA ASP A 272 -27.60 -12.00 -2.93
C ASP A 272 -27.80 -13.46 -3.36
N HIS A 273 -27.15 -13.88 -4.45
CA HIS A 273 -27.40 -15.18 -5.08
C HIS A 273 -26.33 -16.25 -4.75
N LYS A 274 -25.17 -15.86 -4.21
CA LYS A 274 -24.00 -16.73 -3.96
C LYS A 274 -23.44 -17.41 -5.22
N GLN A 275 -23.79 -16.89 -6.39
CA GLN A 275 -23.29 -17.31 -7.70
C GLN A 275 -23.00 -16.05 -8.53
N TYR A 276 -22.04 -16.14 -9.43
CA TYR A 276 -21.71 -15.04 -10.31
C TYR A 276 -22.68 -14.98 -11.51
N PRO A 277 -23.02 -13.78 -12.01
CA PRO A 277 -23.93 -13.60 -13.13
C PRO A 277 -23.20 -13.91 -14.44
N THR A 278 -23.07 -15.20 -14.79
CA THR A 278 -22.40 -15.66 -16.02
C THR A 278 -23.41 -16.24 -17.01
N LEU A 279 -23.08 -16.16 -18.30
CA LEU A 279 -23.85 -16.86 -19.32
C LEU A 279 -23.71 -18.38 -19.13
N SER A 280 -24.85 -19.06 -19.00
CA SER A 280 -24.88 -20.53 -18.88
C SER A 280 -24.19 -21.18 -20.09
N TYR A 281 -23.31 -22.15 -19.82
CA TYR A 281 -22.53 -22.89 -20.81
C TYR A 281 -21.49 -22.07 -21.59
N ASP A 282 -21.17 -20.87 -21.14
CA ASP A 282 -20.08 -20.09 -21.73
C ASP A 282 -18.73 -20.45 -21.11
N PRO A 283 -17.80 -21.08 -21.87
CA PRO A 283 -16.49 -21.44 -21.34
C PRO A 283 -15.60 -20.24 -21.01
N LEU A 284 -15.97 -19.04 -21.46
CA LEU A 284 -15.21 -17.81 -21.19
C LEU A 284 -15.72 -17.05 -19.97
N HIS A 285 -16.77 -17.54 -19.30
CA HIS A 285 -17.38 -16.89 -18.13
C HIS A 285 -17.75 -15.43 -18.38
N ARG A 286 -18.33 -15.13 -19.55
CA ARG A 286 -18.85 -13.78 -19.86
C ARG A 286 -19.92 -13.35 -18.87
N VAL A 287 -19.86 -12.10 -18.44
CA VAL A 287 -20.83 -11.47 -17.56
C VAL A 287 -22.19 -11.38 -18.26
N ASN A 288 -23.24 -11.85 -17.60
CA ASN A 288 -24.60 -11.80 -18.07
C ASN A 288 -25.25 -10.46 -17.67
N PHE A 289 -25.10 -9.43 -18.51
CA PHE A 289 -25.71 -8.11 -18.24
C PHE A 289 -27.23 -8.16 -18.16
N PHE A 290 -27.89 -9.10 -18.83
CA PHE A 290 -29.34 -9.22 -18.79
C PHE A 290 -29.86 -9.60 -17.39
N GLU A 291 -29.11 -10.44 -16.66
CA GLU A 291 -29.42 -10.75 -15.26
C GLU A 291 -29.17 -9.55 -14.35
N LEU A 292 -28.07 -8.83 -14.56
CA LEU A 292 -27.74 -7.64 -13.77
C LEU A 292 -28.77 -6.52 -13.94
N ILE A 293 -29.25 -6.30 -15.16
CA ILE A 293 -30.26 -5.28 -15.46
C ILE A 293 -31.63 -5.67 -14.91
N GLN A 294 -32.08 -6.92 -15.11
CA GLN A 294 -33.36 -7.38 -14.56
C GLN A 294 -33.38 -7.37 -13.03
N GLY A 295 -32.25 -7.74 -12.41
CA GLY A 295 -32.05 -7.68 -10.97
C GLY A 295 -31.90 -6.25 -10.42
N LYS A 296 -31.88 -5.22 -11.30
CA LYS A 296 -31.65 -3.81 -10.96
C LYS A 296 -30.31 -3.55 -10.26
N TYR A 297 -29.31 -4.40 -10.52
CA TYR A 297 -27.93 -4.19 -10.07
C TYR A 297 -27.17 -3.26 -11.00
N LEU A 298 -27.57 -3.21 -12.27
CA LEU A 298 -27.03 -2.33 -13.30
C LEU A 298 -28.17 -1.58 -14.00
N ASP A 299 -28.00 -0.29 -14.24
CA ASP A 299 -29.01 0.62 -14.79
C ASP A 299 -28.84 0.93 -16.27
N PHE A 300 -27.77 0.43 -16.89
CA PHE A 300 -27.49 0.55 -18.33
C PHE A 300 -26.96 -0.77 -18.90
N ASN A 301 -26.93 -0.87 -20.23
CA ASN A 301 -26.29 -1.99 -20.92
C ASN A 301 -24.92 -1.54 -21.44
N PRO A 302 -23.80 -2.04 -20.90
CA PRO A 302 -22.47 -1.72 -21.39
C PRO A 302 -22.30 -2.13 -22.87
N GLU A 303 -21.59 -1.31 -23.65
CA GLU A 303 -21.18 -1.69 -25.02
C GLU A 303 -20.01 -2.68 -25.02
N LEU A 304 -19.25 -2.69 -23.93
CA LEU A 304 -18.08 -3.56 -23.72
C LEU A 304 -18.51 -4.89 -23.11
N GLU A 305 -17.89 -5.98 -23.58
CA GLU A 305 -18.02 -7.29 -22.96
C GLU A 305 -17.05 -7.41 -21.78
N PHE A 306 -17.54 -7.93 -20.65
CA PHE A 306 -16.72 -8.25 -19.49
C PHE A 306 -16.75 -9.76 -19.21
N TYR A 307 -15.66 -10.26 -18.65
CA TYR A 307 -15.42 -11.66 -18.37
C TYR A 307 -15.06 -11.81 -16.90
N ILE A 308 -15.65 -12.79 -16.22
CA ILE A 308 -15.30 -13.08 -14.83
C ILE A 308 -14.00 -13.88 -14.82
N THR A 309 -13.03 -13.39 -14.07
CA THR A 309 -11.74 -14.04 -13.90
C THR A 309 -11.80 -15.05 -12.74
N ASP A 310 -10.82 -15.94 -12.69
CA ASP A 310 -10.68 -16.91 -11.59
C ASP A 310 -10.25 -16.25 -10.26
N TYR A 311 -9.94 -14.94 -10.28
CA TYR A 311 -9.52 -14.18 -9.10
C TYR A 311 -10.72 -13.58 -8.38
N ASP A 312 -11.36 -14.37 -7.51
CA ASP A 312 -12.39 -13.93 -6.55
C ASP A 312 -13.56 -13.12 -7.15
N GLY A 313 -13.90 -13.38 -8.42
CA GLY A 313 -14.99 -12.70 -9.12
C GLY A 313 -14.65 -11.33 -9.69
N ILE A 314 -13.37 -10.98 -9.77
CA ILE A 314 -12.91 -9.77 -10.49
C ILE A 314 -13.22 -9.92 -11.98
N ILE A 315 -13.76 -8.87 -12.60
CA ILE A 315 -14.03 -8.83 -14.03
C ILE A 315 -12.85 -8.26 -14.82
N SER A 316 -12.74 -8.66 -16.08
CA SER A 316 -11.80 -8.08 -17.04
C SER A 316 -12.50 -7.79 -18.37
N HIS A 317 -12.07 -6.75 -19.06
CA HIS A 317 -12.46 -6.44 -20.44
C HIS A 317 -11.65 -7.26 -21.46
N ILE A 318 -10.58 -7.93 -21.03
CA ILE A 318 -9.73 -8.75 -21.88
C ILE A 318 -10.33 -10.15 -21.96
N LYS A 319 -10.56 -10.62 -23.19
CA LYS A 319 -11.05 -11.98 -23.43
C LYS A 319 -10.06 -13.03 -22.93
N PRO A 320 -10.46 -13.96 -22.06
CA PRO A 320 -9.57 -14.99 -21.54
C PRO A 320 -9.11 -15.91 -22.68
N ASN A 321 -7.80 -16.13 -22.76
CA ASN A 321 -7.22 -17.00 -23.78
C ASN A 321 -7.08 -18.42 -23.22
N LYS A 322 -7.54 -19.44 -23.96
CA LYS A 322 -7.60 -20.85 -23.50
C LYS A 322 -6.25 -21.44 -23.03
N SER A 323 -5.11 -20.80 -23.31
CA SER A 323 -3.78 -21.31 -22.95
C SER A 323 -3.31 -20.97 -21.53
N ASN A 324 -3.96 -20.05 -20.82
CA ASN A 324 -3.47 -19.58 -19.51
C ASN A 324 -4.17 -20.22 -18.31
N ASN A 325 -5.09 -21.17 -18.53
CA ASN A 325 -5.79 -21.89 -17.45
C ASN A 325 -4.97 -23.06 -16.86
N HIS A 326 -3.67 -23.10 -17.10
CA HIS A 326 -2.74 -24.02 -16.45
C HIS A 326 -1.37 -23.36 -16.31
N ILE A 327 -1.24 -22.47 -15.33
CA ILE A 327 0.04 -22.23 -14.68
C ILE A 327 -0.28 -22.16 -13.18
N ASP A 328 -0.21 -23.34 -12.55
CA ASP A 328 -0.19 -23.54 -11.11
C ASP A 328 1.07 -22.93 -10.46
#